data_AF-A0A820U0H8-F1
#
_entry.id   AF-A0A820U0H8-F1
#
_cell.length_a   1.000
_cell.length_b   1.000
_cell.length_c   1.000
_cell.angle_alpha   90.00
_cell.angle_beta   90.00
_cell.angle_gamma   90.00
#
_symmetry.space_group_name_H-M   'P 1'
#
loop_
_entity.id
_entity.type
_entity.pdbx_description
1 polymer ?
#
loop_
_entity_poly.entity_id
_entity_poly.type
_entity_poly.pdbx_seq_one_letter_code
_entity_poly.pdbx_strand_id
1 'polypeptide(L)'
;IIHEGPQINDEISEIIPKKYLSEGDSVIRLINQSKEIECNQDLYNRNGRFYNSFTFPHFIFHNTSSEFVGILQLSAEYENICDNSNKWISCQLIINQDQQIINIDPNKLVLCSIIIKIELNGSPEVDSQHRFRAHHLLSQPLKLKINIEDTKMKHSSLILEQINRPLNLPTLKKLIDPLNISQSNILGFVSADDCLIEIRYFALVYYSNDDEKYSIQFSFGCDLYGLRSPLWDKQHIKELQKIAKQEKKSKLIVHEHVFNPFIHCLALFDNQYRLQAIKIKIKTNTSMTIQIIPLPIKQIFNES
;
A
#
# COMPACT_ATOMS: atom_id res chain seq x y z
N ILE A 1 -14.20 -11.83 20.37
CA ILE A 1 -14.29 -10.42 19.93
C ILE A 1 -12.94 -10.07 19.35
N ILE A 2 -12.86 -9.98 18.02
CA ILE A 2 -11.62 -9.62 17.31
C ILE A 2 -11.50 -8.11 17.48
N HIS A 3 -10.46 -7.65 18.18
CA HIS A 3 -10.14 -6.23 18.20
C HIS A 3 -9.41 -5.93 16.90
N GLU A 4 -10.16 -5.42 15.93
CA GLU A 4 -9.59 -4.84 14.73
C GLU A 4 -8.73 -3.65 15.15
N GLY A 5 -7.45 -3.68 14.74
CA GLY A 5 -6.59 -2.49 14.82
C GLY A 5 -7.14 -1.39 13.91
N PRO A 6 -6.59 -0.16 13.99
CA PRO A 6 -7.04 0.95 13.15
C PRO A 6 -7.00 0.52 11.68
N GLN A 7 -8.18 0.40 11.08
CA GLN A 7 -8.33 0.04 9.68
C GLN A 7 -7.77 1.19 8.84
N ILE A 8 -6.73 0.90 8.05
CA ILE A 8 -6.30 1.79 6.97
C ILE A 8 -7.26 1.51 5.82
N ASN A 9 -8.28 2.37 5.70
CA ASN A 9 -9.30 2.48 4.66
C ASN A 9 -9.22 1.43 3.53
N ASP A 10 -10.12 0.44 3.60
CA ASP A 10 -10.52 -0.41 2.46
C ASP A 10 -11.43 0.37 1.48
N GLU A 11 -11.12 1.63 1.19
CA GLU A 11 -11.89 2.42 0.25
C GLU A 11 -11.42 2.15 -1.18
N ILE A 12 -12.33 1.54 -1.95
CA ILE A 12 -12.35 1.60 -3.40
C ILE A 12 -12.12 3.07 -3.78
N SER A 13 -11.03 3.34 -4.50
CA SER A 13 -10.75 4.64 -5.10
C SER A 13 -11.77 4.92 -6.21
N GLU A 14 -13.03 5.15 -5.84
CA GLU A 14 -14.01 5.78 -6.71
C GLU A 14 -13.61 7.25 -6.84
N ILE A 15 -12.97 7.57 -7.95
CA ILE A 15 -12.78 8.95 -8.37
C ILE A 15 -14.17 9.56 -8.53
N ILE A 16 -14.57 10.39 -7.57
CA ILE A 16 -15.80 11.18 -7.63
C ILE A 16 -15.65 12.14 -8.83
N PRO A 17 -16.35 11.94 -9.96
CA PRO A 17 -16.08 12.69 -11.20
C PRO A 17 -16.52 14.15 -11.17
N LYS A 18 -17.05 14.63 -10.04
CA LYS A 18 -17.68 15.96 -9.90
C LYS A 18 -16.79 17.04 -9.28
N LYS A 19 -15.54 16.75 -8.88
CA LYS A 19 -14.76 17.67 -8.04
C LYS A 19 -13.82 18.63 -8.79
N TYR A 20 -13.54 18.41 -10.09
CA TYR A 20 -12.54 19.19 -10.82
C TYR A 20 -13.19 20.06 -11.90
N LEU A 21 -13.40 21.35 -11.59
CA LEU A 21 -13.84 22.34 -12.56
C LEU A 21 -12.64 23.22 -12.94
N SER A 22 -12.53 23.51 -14.24
CA SER A 22 -11.59 24.53 -14.73
C SER A 22 -12.08 25.89 -14.24
N GLU A 23 -11.22 26.61 -13.52
CA GLU A 23 -11.51 27.94 -12.98
C GLU A 23 -10.64 28.99 -13.67
N GLY A 24 -11.17 30.19 -13.90
CA GLY A 24 -10.46 31.30 -14.53
C GLY A 24 -11.31 32.05 -15.54
N ASP A 25 -10.67 32.97 -16.25
CA ASP A 25 -11.30 33.88 -17.22
C ASP A 25 -10.95 33.56 -18.68
N SER A 26 -10.01 32.62 -18.92
CA SER A 26 -9.75 32.07 -20.25
C SER A 26 -10.96 31.31 -20.78
N VAL A 27 -11.16 31.40 -22.09
CA VAL A 27 -12.17 30.61 -22.82
C VAL A 27 -11.71 29.17 -23.10
N ILE A 28 -10.43 28.87 -22.85
CA ILE A 28 -9.91 27.51 -22.92
C ILE A 28 -10.21 26.81 -21.59
N ARG A 29 -11.10 25.82 -21.63
CA ARG A 29 -11.40 24.95 -20.50
C ARG A 29 -10.47 23.75 -20.48
N LEU A 30 -9.93 23.47 -19.31
CA LEU A 30 -9.10 22.31 -19.02
C LEU A 30 -9.99 21.17 -18.53
N ILE A 31 -9.85 19.99 -19.13
CA ILE A 31 -10.64 18.81 -18.75
C ILE A 31 -9.71 17.61 -18.65
N ASN A 32 -9.65 16.98 -17.48
CA ASN A 32 -9.00 15.69 -17.31
C ASN A 32 -10.05 14.58 -17.39
N GLN A 33 -9.92 13.68 -18.36
CA GLN A 33 -10.77 12.48 -18.48
C GLN A 33 -10.06 11.20 -18.01
N SER A 34 -8.82 11.33 -17.53
CA SER A 34 -8.06 10.17 -17.04
C SER A 34 -8.73 9.60 -15.79
N LYS A 35 -9.16 8.34 -15.87
CA LYS A 35 -9.70 7.58 -14.73
C LYS A 35 -8.63 7.10 -13.76
N GLU A 36 -7.37 7.15 -14.14
CA GLU A 36 -6.24 6.82 -13.28
C GLU A 36 -5.09 7.78 -13.62
N ILE A 37 -4.36 8.21 -12.60
CA ILE A 37 -3.12 8.98 -12.74
C ILE A 37 -2.00 8.00 -12.47
N GLU A 38 -1.20 7.70 -13.49
CA GLU A 38 -0.05 6.81 -13.33
C GLU A 38 1.11 7.60 -12.68
N CYS A 39 1.59 7.13 -11.53
CA CYS A 39 2.72 7.72 -10.80
C CYS A 39 3.94 6.81 -10.91
N ASN A 40 5.01 7.28 -11.55
CA ASN A 40 6.26 6.53 -11.73
C ASN A 40 7.44 7.25 -11.09
N GLN A 41 8.21 6.55 -10.27
CA GLN A 41 9.46 7.07 -9.70
C GLN A 41 10.67 6.74 -10.60
N ASP A 42 11.61 7.68 -10.76
CA ASP A 42 12.91 7.43 -11.40
C ASP A 42 13.68 6.35 -10.61
N LEU A 43 14.30 5.41 -11.33
CA LEU A 43 15.12 4.34 -10.74
C LEU A 43 16.46 4.86 -10.24
N TYR A 44 16.89 6.02 -10.73
CA TYR A 44 18.23 6.54 -10.50
C TYR A 44 18.22 7.71 -9.52
N ASN A 45 18.96 7.56 -8.43
CA ASN A 45 19.25 8.65 -7.51
C ASN A 45 20.33 9.58 -8.11
N ARG A 46 20.04 10.88 -8.19
CA ARG A 46 20.96 11.94 -8.61
C ARG A 46 21.26 12.83 -7.41
N ASN A 47 22.35 12.55 -6.70
CA ASN A 47 22.80 13.31 -5.52
C ASN A 47 21.77 13.37 -4.39
N GLY A 48 21.12 12.26 -4.08
CA GLY A 48 20.04 12.21 -3.09
C GLY A 48 18.71 12.74 -3.63
N ARG A 49 18.53 12.86 -4.96
CA ARG A 49 17.30 13.33 -5.59
C ARG A 49 16.77 12.33 -6.62
N PHE A 50 15.46 12.29 -6.77
CA PHE A 50 14.78 11.50 -7.81
C PHE A 50 13.48 12.22 -8.26
N TYR A 51 12.87 11.76 -9.35
CA TYR A 51 11.60 12.31 -9.84
C TYR A 51 10.44 11.34 -9.60
N ASN A 52 9.30 11.86 -9.15
CA ASN A 52 8.00 11.23 -9.36
C ASN A 52 7.30 11.85 -10.56
N SER A 53 6.88 11.02 -11.52
CA SER A 53 6.25 11.41 -12.77
C SER A 53 4.78 11.01 -12.76
N PHE A 54 3.87 11.97 -12.85
CA PHE A 54 2.42 11.80 -12.91
C PHE A 54 1.94 11.99 -14.34
N THR A 55 1.45 10.92 -14.96
CA THR A 55 1.02 10.93 -16.37
C THR A 55 -0.50 11.01 -16.47
N PHE A 56 -0.98 11.97 -17.27
CA PHE A 56 -2.38 12.19 -17.60
C PHE A 56 -2.56 11.98 -19.10
N PRO A 57 -2.88 10.75 -19.54
CA PRO A 57 -2.91 10.39 -20.95
C PRO A 57 -4.07 11.03 -21.73
N HIS A 58 -5.16 11.40 -21.03
CA HIS A 58 -6.37 11.94 -21.64
C HIS A 58 -6.71 13.33 -21.08
N PHE A 59 -5.83 14.28 -21.37
CA PHE A 59 -6.02 15.69 -21.02
C PHE A 59 -6.55 16.47 -22.21
N ILE A 60 -7.62 17.24 -22.02
CA ILE A 60 -8.33 17.95 -23.09
C ILE A 60 -8.29 19.44 -22.83
N PHE A 61 -7.91 20.19 -23.87
CA PHE A 61 -8.10 21.63 -23.97
C PHE A 61 -9.32 21.91 -24.86
N HIS A 62 -10.29 22.67 -24.35
CA HIS A 62 -11.52 23.01 -25.07
C HIS A 62 -11.64 24.52 -25.23
N ASN A 63 -11.51 25.02 -26.46
CA ASN A 63 -11.79 26.43 -26.75
C ASN A 63 -13.31 26.62 -26.89
N THR A 64 -13.96 27.22 -25.89
CA THR A 64 -15.41 27.46 -25.91
C THR A 64 -15.82 28.74 -26.64
N SER A 65 -14.88 29.45 -27.26
CA SER A 65 -15.18 30.69 -27.98
C SER A 65 -15.43 30.44 -29.46
N SER A 66 -16.06 31.42 -30.10
CA SER A 66 -16.21 31.49 -31.56
C SER A 66 -14.96 31.98 -32.28
N GLU A 67 -13.89 32.28 -31.53
CA GLU A 67 -12.64 32.83 -32.06
C GLU A 67 -11.49 31.86 -31.84
N PHE A 68 -10.44 32.02 -32.64
CA PHE A 68 -9.21 31.27 -32.44
C PHE A 68 -8.49 31.74 -31.18
N VAL A 69 -8.09 30.80 -30.34
CA VAL A 69 -7.30 31.06 -29.12
C VAL A 69 -6.27 29.96 -28.95
N GLY A 70 -5.01 30.34 -28.73
CA GLY A 70 -3.92 29.42 -28.44
C GLY A 70 -3.53 29.43 -26.97
N ILE A 71 -2.80 28.40 -26.55
CA ILE A 71 -2.14 28.33 -25.24
C ILE A 71 -0.75 28.93 -25.41
N LEU A 72 -0.51 30.07 -24.77
CA LEU A 72 0.76 30.78 -24.77
C LEU A 72 1.74 30.17 -23.75
N GLN A 73 1.24 29.86 -22.55
CA GLN A 73 2.02 29.25 -21.49
C GLN A 73 1.23 28.15 -20.81
N LEU A 74 1.90 27.05 -20.47
CA LEU A 74 1.37 25.97 -19.63
C LEU A 74 2.35 25.71 -18.49
N SER A 75 1.86 25.65 -17.26
CA SER A 75 2.68 25.36 -16.09
C SER A 75 1.95 24.39 -15.15
N ALA A 76 2.72 23.73 -14.29
CA ALA A 76 2.18 22.87 -13.24
C ALA A 76 2.78 23.23 -11.89
N GLU A 77 1.98 23.08 -10.85
CA GLU A 77 2.36 23.27 -9.47
C GLU A 77 1.77 22.14 -8.62
N TYR A 78 2.42 21.81 -7.50
CA TYR A 78 1.85 20.92 -6.50
C TYR A 78 1.65 21.63 -5.18
N GLU A 79 0.60 21.26 -4.44
CA GLU A 79 0.37 21.78 -3.11
C GLU A 79 1.27 21.04 -2.11
N ASN A 80 2.16 21.80 -1.47
CA ASN A 80 2.95 21.32 -0.34
C ASN A 80 2.28 21.83 0.94
N ILE A 81 1.84 20.89 1.79
CA ILE A 81 1.12 21.16 3.05
C ILE A 81 2.08 21.08 4.26
N CYS A 82 3.39 20.87 4.04
CA CYS A 82 4.36 20.93 5.12
C CYS A 82 4.27 22.32 5.81
N ASP A 83 4.13 22.31 7.13
CA ASP A 83 4.10 23.48 8.03
C ASP A 83 2.86 24.38 7.95
N ASN A 84 1.67 23.85 7.59
CA ASN A 84 0.40 24.62 7.49
C ASN A 84 0.44 25.79 6.48
N SER A 85 1.51 25.92 5.71
CA SER A 85 1.60 26.89 4.61
C SER A 85 1.19 26.16 3.35
N ASN A 86 -0.08 26.27 2.95
CA ASN A 86 -0.58 25.72 1.67
C ASN A 86 0.11 26.43 0.50
N LYS A 87 1.35 26.01 0.19
CA LYS A 87 2.20 26.63 -0.82
C LYS A 87 2.16 25.80 -2.09
N TRP A 88 1.93 26.48 -3.21
CA TRP A 88 2.07 25.90 -4.53
C TRP A 88 3.54 25.96 -4.94
N ILE A 89 4.11 24.80 -5.29
CA ILE A 89 5.50 24.66 -5.71
C ILE A 89 5.54 24.24 -7.17
N SER A 90 6.28 24.99 -8.00
CA SER A 90 6.39 24.69 -9.43
C SER A 90 6.97 23.30 -9.69
N CYS A 91 6.33 22.59 -10.63
CA CYS A 91 6.75 21.29 -11.14
C CYS A 91 7.32 21.44 -12.54
N GLN A 92 8.04 20.42 -13.01
CA GLN A 92 8.30 20.28 -14.43
C GLN A 92 7.03 19.73 -15.10
N LEU A 93 6.64 20.32 -16.22
CA LEU A 93 5.54 19.84 -17.05
C LEU A 93 6.07 19.50 -18.44
N ILE A 94 5.68 18.34 -18.96
CA ILE A 94 6.01 17.87 -20.30
C ILE A 94 4.69 17.61 -21.01
N ILE A 95 4.56 18.14 -22.23
CA ILE A 95 3.46 17.83 -23.15
C ILE A 95 4.06 16.99 -24.27
N ASN A 96 3.43 15.87 -24.61
CA ASN A 96 3.80 15.12 -25.81
C ASN A 96 3.19 15.76 -27.06
N GLN A 97 3.67 16.96 -27.42
CA GLN A 97 3.37 17.63 -28.69
C GLN A 97 4.61 18.37 -29.20
N ASP A 98 4.80 18.37 -30.52
CA ASP A 98 5.97 18.94 -31.19
C ASP A 98 5.98 20.49 -31.24
N GLN A 99 4.94 21.15 -30.73
CA GLN A 99 4.73 22.59 -30.86
C GLN A 99 4.83 23.33 -29.50
N GLN A 100 5.51 24.48 -29.49
CA GLN A 100 5.63 25.35 -28.32
C GLN A 100 4.33 26.10 -27.98
N ILE A 101 3.46 26.31 -28.98
CA ILE A 101 2.14 26.94 -28.83
C ILE A 101 1.09 25.95 -29.29
N ILE A 102 0.12 25.65 -28.43
CA ILE A 102 -1.01 24.78 -28.77
C ILE A 102 -2.13 25.65 -29.30
N ASN A 103 -2.34 25.58 -30.61
CA ASN A 103 -3.37 26.33 -31.30
C ASN A 103 -4.70 25.55 -31.30
N ILE A 104 -5.79 26.20 -30.87
CA ILE A 104 -7.10 25.55 -30.74
C ILE A 104 -8.15 26.33 -31.53
N ASP A 105 -8.64 25.70 -32.59
CA ASP A 105 -9.74 26.23 -33.40
C ASP A 105 -11.02 26.49 -32.58
N PRO A 106 -11.89 27.40 -33.04
CA PRO A 106 -13.16 27.70 -32.37
C PRO A 106 -14.02 26.45 -32.11
N ASN A 107 -14.53 26.30 -30.89
CA ASN A 107 -15.37 25.16 -30.46
C ASN A 107 -14.74 23.78 -30.72
N LYS A 108 -13.40 23.69 -30.76
CA LYS A 108 -12.67 22.43 -30.91
C LYS A 108 -12.05 21.96 -29.60
N LEU A 109 -11.79 20.66 -29.59
CA LEU A 109 -11.12 19.94 -28.52
C LEU A 109 -9.75 19.49 -29.02
N VAL A 110 -8.72 19.70 -28.21
CA VAL A 110 -7.38 19.14 -28.43
C VAL A 110 -7.10 18.16 -27.30
N LEU A 111 -6.89 16.90 -27.66
CA LEU A 111 -6.50 15.83 -26.74
C LEU A 111 -4.98 15.71 -26.73
N CYS A 112 -4.39 15.64 -25.54
CA CYS A 112 -2.96 15.43 -25.36
C CYS A 112 -2.67 14.60 -24.10
N SER A 113 -1.44 14.08 -24.04
CA SER A 113 -0.87 13.57 -22.79
C SER A 113 -0.01 14.64 -22.15
N ILE A 114 -0.22 14.89 -20.86
CA ILE A 114 0.68 15.71 -20.03
C ILE A 114 1.35 14.85 -18.97
N ILE A 115 2.62 15.14 -18.68
CA ILE A 115 3.40 14.49 -17.64
C ILE A 115 3.90 15.58 -16.69
N ILE A 116 3.57 15.47 -15.42
CA ILE A 116 4.06 16.36 -14.36
C ILE A 116 5.15 15.63 -13.59
N LYS A 117 6.33 16.23 -13.45
CA LYS A 117 7.44 15.68 -12.68
C LYS A 117 7.74 16.54 -11.45
N ILE A 118 7.77 15.89 -10.29
CA ILE A 118 8.15 16.48 -9.01
C ILE A 118 9.51 15.91 -8.60
N GLU A 119 10.49 16.78 -8.38
CA GLU A 119 11.79 16.39 -7.83
C GLU A 119 11.67 16.25 -6.30
N LEU A 120 12.15 15.13 -5.78
CA LEU A 120 12.12 14.79 -4.36
C LEU A 120 13.53 14.50 -3.87
N ASN A 121 13.78 14.77 -2.58
CA ASN A 121 15.02 14.40 -1.91
C ASN A 121 14.83 13.08 -1.15
N GLY A 122 15.75 12.13 -1.32
CA GLY A 122 15.73 10.83 -0.68
C GLY A 122 16.42 9.76 -1.51
N SER A 123 15.96 8.52 -1.35
CA SER A 123 16.34 7.40 -2.21
C SER A 123 15.13 6.87 -2.94
N PRO A 124 15.28 6.44 -4.21
CA PRO A 124 14.20 5.76 -4.90
C PRO A 124 13.89 4.43 -4.23
N GLU A 125 12.64 4.01 -4.33
CA GLU A 125 12.18 2.75 -3.76
C GLU A 125 12.67 1.54 -4.56
N VAL A 126 12.84 0.42 -3.85
CA VAL A 126 13.61 -0.73 -4.33
C VAL A 126 12.88 -1.50 -5.43
N ASP A 127 11.55 -1.64 -5.33
CA ASP A 127 10.73 -2.37 -6.29
C ASP A 127 9.62 -1.52 -6.92
N SER A 128 9.02 -2.06 -7.99
CA SER A 128 8.00 -1.34 -8.75
C SER A 128 6.79 -0.95 -7.89
N GLN A 129 6.32 -1.82 -6.98
CA GLN A 129 5.14 -1.53 -6.17
C GLN A 129 5.38 -0.36 -5.20
N HIS A 130 6.56 -0.32 -4.57
CA HIS A 130 6.95 0.78 -3.69
C HIS A 130 7.20 2.06 -4.52
N ARG A 131 7.79 1.95 -5.71
CA ARG A 131 7.99 3.09 -6.64
C ARG A 131 6.69 3.73 -7.12
N PHE A 132 5.64 2.93 -7.36
CA PHE A 132 4.30 3.45 -7.70
C PHE A 132 3.63 4.21 -6.53
N ARG A 133 4.19 4.07 -5.32
CA ARG A 133 3.64 4.60 -4.05
C ARG A 133 4.60 5.60 -3.39
N ALA A 134 5.72 5.90 -4.04
CA ALA A 134 6.80 6.73 -3.51
C ALA A 134 6.49 8.24 -3.44
N HIS A 135 5.22 8.63 -3.57
CA HIS A 135 4.75 9.96 -3.21
C HIS A 135 4.32 10.07 -1.74
N HIS A 136 4.63 9.09 -0.89
CA HIS A 136 4.50 9.24 0.57
C HIS A 136 5.30 10.44 1.12
N LEU A 137 6.37 10.88 0.41
CA LEU A 137 7.10 12.11 0.70
C LEU A 137 6.34 13.39 0.32
N LEU A 138 5.21 13.27 -0.37
CA LEU A 138 4.34 14.36 -0.77
C LEU A 138 3.07 14.37 0.08
N SER A 139 2.51 15.57 0.27
CA SER A 139 1.26 15.76 1.01
C SER A 139 0.12 14.94 0.41
N GLN A 140 -0.72 14.36 1.28
CA GLN A 140 -1.88 13.55 0.88
C GLN A 140 -3.19 14.23 1.31
N PRO A 141 -4.20 14.32 0.42
CA PRO A 141 -4.15 13.98 -1.01
C PRO A 141 -3.22 14.94 -1.77
N LEU A 142 -2.47 14.43 -2.74
CA LEU A 142 -1.61 15.26 -3.57
C LEU A 142 -2.49 16.12 -4.48
N LYS A 143 -2.37 17.45 -4.38
CA LYS A 143 -3.03 18.36 -5.33
C LYS A 143 -2.05 18.86 -6.37
N LEU A 144 -2.42 18.71 -7.64
CA LEU A 144 -1.67 19.18 -8.79
C LEU A 144 -2.50 20.25 -9.49
N LYS A 145 -1.97 21.46 -9.59
CA LYS A 145 -2.60 22.58 -10.29
C LYS A 145 -1.93 22.75 -11.63
N ILE A 146 -2.71 22.66 -12.70
CA ILE A 146 -2.27 22.93 -14.06
C ILE A 146 -2.82 24.31 -14.43
N ASN A 147 -1.94 25.22 -14.83
CA ASN A 147 -2.30 26.59 -15.21
C ASN A 147 -2.01 26.80 -16.70
N ILE A 148 -2.91 27.49 -17.39
CA ILE A 148 -2.64 28.06 -18.71
C ILE A 148 -2.72 29.58 -18.69
N GLU A 149 -1.97 30.18 -19.59
CA GLU A 149 -2.17 31.53 -20.10
C GLU A 149 -2.46 31.42 -21.59
N ASP A 150 -3.53 32.06 -22.04
CA ASP A 150 -3.91 32.04 -23.45
C ASP A 150 -3.32 33.21 -24.24
N THR A 151 -3.44 33.18 -25.57
CA THR A 151 -2.94 34.25 -26.46
C THR A 151 -3.63 35.61 -26.26
N LYS A 152 -4.67 35.69 -25.41
CA LYS A 152 -5.34 36.91 -25.00
C LYS A 152 -4.93 37.35 -23.58
N MET A 153 -3.87 36.75 -23.02
CA MET A 153 -3.35 37.00 -21.68
C MET A 153 -4.37 36.69 -20.56
N LYS A 154 -5.32 35.78 -20.83
CA LYS A 154 -6.25 35.30 -19.81
C LYS A 154 -5.81 33.96 -19.25
N HIS A 155 -6.28 33.64 -18.05
CA HIS A 155 -5.80 32.47 -17.33
C HIS A 155 -6.92 31.48 -17.07
N SER A 156 -6.57 30.20 -17.07
CA SER A 156 -7.39 29.19 -16.43
C SER A 156 -6.53 28.16 -15.74
N SER A 157 -7.10 27.52 -14.73
CA SER A 157 -6.44 26.49 -13.96
C SER A 157 -7.36 25.33 -13.68
N LEU A 158 -6.77 24.15 -13.56
CA LEU A 158 -7.43 22.92 -13.15
C LEU A 158 -6.63 22.30 -12.02
N ILE A 159 -7.27 22.14 -10.87
CA ILE A 159 -6.70 21.39 -9.75
C ILE A 159 -7.15 19.95 -9.88
N LEU A 160 -6.21 19.02 -9.86
CA LEU A 160 -6.41 17.58 -9.84
C LEU A 160 -5.94 17.06 -8.49
N GLU A 161 -6.73 16.19 -7.86
CA GLU A 161 -6.30 15.49 -6.65
C GLU A 161 -5.92 14.06 -7.00
N GLN A 162 -4.75 13.62 -6.56
CA GLN A 162 -4.27 12.26 -6.68
C GLN A 162 -4.13 11.68 -5.26
N ILE A 163 -4.81 10.57 -5.03
CA ILE A 163 -4.71 9.82 -3.79
C ILE A 163 -3.78 8.64 -4.04
N ASN A 164 -2.93 8.36 -3.05
CA ASN A 164 -2.10 7.18 -3.01
C ASN A 164 -2.93 5.90 -3.26
N ARG A 165 -2.41 4.99 -4.09
CA ARG A 165 -3.01 3.64 -4.18
C ARG A 165 -2.92 2.98 -2.81
N PRO A 166 -3.98 2.30 -2.34
CA PRO A 166 -3.96 1.60 -1.06
C PRO A 166 -2.75 0.67 -0.95
N LEU A 167 -2.21 0.54 0.27
CA LEU A 167 -1.14 -0.41 0.55
C LEU A 167 -1.60 -1.84 0.18
N ASN A 168 -0.80 -2.57 -0.60
CA ASN A 168 -1.06 -3.98 -0.86
C ASN A 168 -0.58 -4.85 0.33
N LEU A 169 -1.07 -4.55 1.53
CA LEU A 169 -0.68 -5.31 2.73
C LEU A 169 -1.26 -6.72 2.70
N PRO A 170 -0.54 -7.72 3.23
CA PRO A 170 -1.09 -9.04 3.47
C PRO A 170 -2.31 -8.96 4.40
N THR A 171 -3.45 -9.43 3.93
CA THR A 171 -4.64 -9.64 4.74
C THR A 171 -4.92 -11.12 4.81
N LEU A 172 -5.71 -11.54 5.79
CA LEU A 172 -6.12 -12.94 5.90
C LEU A 172 -6.67 -13.47 4.56
N LYS A 173 -7.60 -12.73 3.93
CA LYS A 173 -8.16 -13.08 2.62
C LYS A 173 -7.10 -13.22 1.52
N LYS A 174 -6.13 -12.31 1.44
CA LYS A 174 -5.04 -12.36 0.45
C LYS A 174 -4.07 -13.53 0.66
N LEU A 175 -4.06 -14.14 1.85
CA LEU A 175 -3.19 -15.28 2.16
C LEU A 175 -3.89 -16.62 1.98
N ILE A 176 -5.17 -16.71 2.30
CA ILE A 176 -5.95 -17.96 2.23
C ILE A 176 -5.98 -18.51 0.81
N ASP A 177 -6.35 -17.68 -0.17
CA ASP A 177 -6.56 -18.14 -1.55
C ASP A 177 -5.25 -18.67 -2.18
N PRO A 178 -4.10 -17.97 -2.12
CA PRO A 178 -2.85 -18.47 -2.71
C PRO A 178 -2.28 -19.69 -1.97
N LEU A 179 -2.59 -19.85 -0.69
CA LEU A 179 -2.14 -20.99 0.12
C LEU A 179 -3.12 -22.18 0.07
N ASN A 180 -4.23 -22.06 -0.66
CA ASN A 180 -5.29 -23.08 -0.74
C ASN A 180 -5.80 -23.53 0.64
N ILE A 181 -5.88 -22.62 1.61
CA ILE A 181 -6.32 -22.93 2.98
C ILE A 181 -7.84 -22.81 3.05
N SER A 182 -8.54 -23.77 3.65
CA SER A 182 -9.96 -23.57 3.96
C SER A 182 -10.13 -22.61 5.13
N GLN A 183 -11.07 -21.66 5.04
CA GLN A 183 -11.36 -20.74 6.14
C GLN A 183 -11.73 -21.46 7.45
N SER A 184 -12.34 -22.66 7.36
CA SER A 184 -12.67 -23.50 8.51
C SER A 184 -11.45 -24.01 9.28
N ASN A 185 -10.28 -24.05 8.64
CA ASN A 185 -9.06 -24.61 9.22
C ASN A 185 -8.24 -23.54 9.94
N ILE A 186 -8.61 -22.27 9.84
CA ILE A 186 -7.83 -21.17 10.41
C ILE A 186 -8.05 -21.12 11.91
N LEU A 187 -6.95 -21.24 12.66
CA LEU A 187 -6.94 -21.16 14.11
C LEU A 187 -6.72 -19.73 14.58
N GLY A 188 -5.92 -18.95 13.86
CA GLY A 188 -5.78 -17.52 14.11
C GLY A 188 -4.86 -16.81 13.12
N PHE A 189 -5.09 -15.51 12.97
CA PHE A 189 -4.28 -14.62 12.16
C PHE A 189 -3.89 -13.41 13.00
N VAL A 190 -2.59 -13.20 13.17
CA VAL A 190 -2.02 -12.10 13.95
C VAL A 190 -1.22 -11.23 12.99
N SER A 191 -1.42 -9.93 13.02
CA SER A 191 -0.63 -9.00 12.20
C SER A 191 -0.25 -7.74 12.97
N ALA A 192 0.84 -7.11 12.56
CA ALA A 192 1.26 -5.81 13.05
C ALA A 192 1.91 -5.02 11.90
N ASP A 193 1.60 -3.74 11.84
CA ASP A 193 2.06 -2.84 10.78
C ASP A 193 3.34 -2.13 11.21
N ASP A 194 4.27 -1.96 10.27
CA ASP A 194 5.39 -1.04 10.40
C ASP A 194 5.16 0.18 9.50
N CYS A 195 4.54 1.21 10.07
CA CYS A 195 4.18 2.44 9.34
C CYS A 195 5.40 3.23 8.84
N LEU A 196 6.61 2.98 9.36
CA LEU A 196 7.83 3.66 8.87
C LEU A 196 8.28 3.13 7.51
N ILE A 197 7.97 1.87 7.22
CA ILE A 197 8.42 1.18 6.00
C ILE A 197 7.26 0.59 5.22
N GLU A 198 6.02 0.94 5.57
CA GLU A 198 4.80 0.54 4.86
C GLU A 198 4.57 -0.98 4.74
N ILE A 199 5.12 -1.77 5.67
CA ILE A 199 5.04 -3.25 5.67
C ILE A 199 4.11 -3.76 6.76
N ARG A 200 3.39 -4.85 6.50
CA ARG A 200 2.67 -5.62 7.54
C ARG A 200 3.31 -6.98 7.74
N TYR A 201 3.73 -7.25 8.96
CA TYR A 201 4.17 -8.59 9.36
C TYR A 201 2.97 -9.38 9.86
N PHE A 202 2.94 -10.68 9.55
CA PHE A 202 1.86 -11.55 9.98
C PHE A 202 2.34 -12.93 10.43
N ALA A 203 1.47 -13.57 11.20
CA ALA A 203 1.52 -14.97 11.57
C ALA A 203 0.13 -15.57 11.38
N LEU A 204 0.02 -16.52 10.46
CA LEU A 204 -1.16 -17.34 10.26
C LEU A 204 -0.93 -18.70 10.92
N VAL A 205 -1.89 -19.16 11.71
CA VAL A 205 -1.91 -20.49 12.32
C VAL A 205 -3.16 -21.19 11.82
N TYR A 206 -3.00 -22.38 11.24
CA TYR A 206 -4.08 -23.15 10.68
C TYR A 206 -3.85 -24.65 10.83
N TYR A 207 -4.92 -25.39 10.69
CA TYR A 207 -4.93 -26.82 10.67
C TYR A 207 -4.63 -27.32 9.25
N SER A 208 -3.59 -28.12 9.08
CA SER A 208 -3.37 -28.86 7.84
C SER A 208 -3.87 -30.28 7.98
N ASN A 209 -4.53 -30.75 6.92
CA ASN A 209 -4.99 -32.12 6.76
C ASN A 209 -4.45 -32.72 5.46
N ASP A 210 -3.21 -32.40 5.13
CA ASP A 210 -2.51 -33.04 4.02
C ASP A 210 -2.20 -34.51 4.39
N ASP A 211 -2.53 -35.43 3.49
CA ASP A 211 -2.21 -36.86 3.57
C ASP A 211 -2.61 -37.55 4.90
N GLU A 212 -3.82 -37.28 5.40
CA GLU A 212 -4.40 -37.87 6.62
C GLU A 212 -3.59 -37.61 7.91
N LYS A 213 -2.60 -36.70 7.87
CA LYS A 213 -1.79 -36.31 9.01
C LYS A 213 -2.22 -34.95 9.54
N TYR A 214 -3.01 -35.02 10.61
CA TYR A 214 -3.40 -33.85 11.37
C TYR A 214 -2.19 -33.12 11.95
N SER A 215 -2.02 -31.85 11.56
CA SER A 215 -0.91 -31.02 12.01
C SER A 215 -1.32 -29.56 12.15
N ILE A 216 -0.57 -28.81 12.97
CA ILE A 216 -0.69 -27.35 13.04
C ILE A 216 0.37 -26.76 12.13
N GLN A 217 -0.05 -25.99 11.15
CA GLN A 217 0.84 -25.29 10.26
C GLN A 217 0.85 -23.80 10.58
N PHE A 218 2.03 -23.22 10.44
CA PHE A 218 2.26 -21.79 10.59
C PHE A 218 2.60 -21.21 9.23
N SER A 219 2.30 -19.94 9.02
CA SER A 219 2.86 -19.15 7.92
C SER A 219 3.21 -17.78 8.44
N PHE A 220 4.51 -17.50 8.48
CA PHE A 220 5.07 -16.22 8.91
C PHE A 220 5.62 -15.49 7.70
N GLY A 221 5.37 -14.18 7.62
CA GLY A 221 5.92 -13.37 6.54
C GLY A 221 5.52 -11.91 6.62
N CYS A 222 5.97 -11.17 5.62
CA CYS A 222 5.52 -9.82 5.29
C CYS A 222 4.92 -9.72 3.87
N ASP A 223 5.03 -10.80 3.09
CA ASP A 223 4.46 -11.00 1.76
C ASP A 223 4.27 -12.50 1.49
N LEU A 224 3.87 -12.86 0.27
CA LEU A 224 3.70 -14.25 -0.17
C LEU A 224 4.99 -14.93 -0.68
N TYR A 225 6.06 -14.17 -0.92
CA TYR A 225 7.29 -14.66 -1.55
C TYR A 225 8.31 -15.15 -0.52
N GLY A 226 8.33 -14.53 0.66
CA GLY A 226 9.19 -14.87 1.78
C GLY A 226 8.43 -15.54 2.92
N LEU A 227 7.68 -16.61 2.66
CA LEU A 227 6.97 -17.32 3.74
C LEU A 227 7.90 -18.29 4.48
N ARG A 228 7.83 -18.30 5.82
CA ARG A 228 8.34 -19.38 6.66
C ARG A 228 7.19 -20.17 7.22
N SER A 229 7.14 -21.47 6.91
CA SER A 229 5.99 -22.31 7.22
C SER A 229 6.34 -23.56 8.01
N PRO A 230 6.75 -23.44 9.30
CA PRO A 230 6.96 -24.62 10.13
C PRO A 230 5.66 -25.36 10.38
N LEU A 231 5.78 -26.65 10.66
CA LEU A 231 4.67 -27.57 10.88
C LEU A 231 4.90 -28.33 12.20
N TRP A 232 3.84 -28.45 12.99
CA TRP A 232 3.82 -29.23 14.23
C TRP A 232 2.89 -30.42 14.06
N ASP A 233 3.48 -31.59 13.85
CA ASP A 233 2.80 -32.85 13.89
C ASP A 233 2.71 -33.41 15.33
N LYS A 234 2.11 -34.59 15.45
CA LYS A 234 1.98 -35.32 16.72
C LYS A 234 3.33 -35.58 17.40
N GLN A 235 4.40 -35.84 16.64
CA GLN A 235 5.72 -36.10 17.21
C GLN A 235 6.32 -34.82 17.79
N HIS A 236 6.29 -33.73 17.03
CA HIS A 236 6.78 -32.43 17.47
C HIS A 236 6.06 -31.96 18.74
N ILE A 237 4.72 -32.11 18.80
CA ILE A 237 3.96 -31.74 20.01
C ILE A 237 4.38 -32.58 21.22
N LYS A 238 4.58 -33.90 21.06
CA LYS A 238 5.08 -34.77 22.15
C LYS A 238 6.45 -34.33 22.64
N GLU A 239 7.34 -33.93 21.74
CA GLU A 239 8.67 -33.42 22.08
C GLU A 239 8.58 -32.12 22.87
N LEU A 240 7.75 -31.16 22.44
CA LEU A 240 7.50 -29.92 23.17
C LEU A 240 6.96 -30.17 24.58
N GLN A 241 6.00 -31.08 24.73
CA GLN A 241 5.46 -31.46 26.05
C GLN A 241 6.53 -32.13 26.94
N LYS A 242 7.41 -32.96 26.36
CA LYS A 242 8.53 -33.60 27.07
C LYS A 242 9.52 -32.54 27.57
N ILE A 243 9.90 -31.59 26.73
CA ILE A 243 10.81 -30.48 27.08
C ILE A 243 10.18 -29.65 28.20
N ALA A 244 8.90 -29.27 28.07
CA ALA A 244 8.19 -28.46 29.06
C ALA A 244 8.18 -29.14 30.44
N LYS A 245 7.95 -30.46 30.46
CA LYS A 245 7.98 -31.28 31.68
C LYS A 245 9.37 -31.40 32.28
N GLN A 246 10.40 -31.59 31.46
CA GLN A 246 11.80 -31.69 31.92
C GLN A 246 12.29 -30.37 32.52
N GLU A 247 11.99 -29.24 31.85
CA GLU A 247 12.37 -27.90 32.30
C GLU A 247 11.43 -27.34 33.38
N LYS A 248 10.31 -28.02 33.65
CA LYS A 248 9.23 -27.58 34.55
C LYS A 248 8.68 -26.18 34.19
N LYS A 249 8.62 -25.85 32.90
CA LYS A 249 8.12 -24.56 32.40
C LYS A 249 6.71 -24.70 31.82
N SER A 250 5.83 -23.76 32.16
CA SER A 250 4.49 -23.65 31.55
C SER A 250 4.49 -22.87 30.22
N LYS A 251 5.65 -22.34 29.82
CA LYS A 251 5.85 -21.57 28.58
C LYS A 251 7.20 -21.93 27.97
N LEU A 252 7.21 -22.27 26.69
CA LEU A 252 8.44 -22.52 25.92
C LEU A 252 8.50 -21.60 24.71
N ILE A 253 9.67 -21.03 24.44
CA ILE A 253 9.93 -20.32 23.18
C ILE A 253 10.07 -21.38 22.09
N VAL A 254 9.29 -21.24 21.03
CA VAL A 254 9.22 -22.22 19.92
C VAL A 254 9.60 -21.61 18.58
N HIS A 255 9.36 -20.31 18.41
CA HIS A 255 9.81 -19.54 17.25
C HIS A 255 10.30 -18.19 17.74
N GLU A 256 11.60 -17.95 17.67
CA GLU A 256 12.23 -16.70 18.09
C GLU A 256 12.80 -15.99 16.87
N HIS A 257 12.64 -14.67 16.84
CA HIS A 257 13.21 -13.81 15.79
C HIS A 257 12.87 -14.25 14.36
N VAL A 258 11.65 -14.77 14.15
CA VAL A 258 11.17 -15.11 12.81
C VAL A 258 10.92 -13.81 12.06
N PHE A 259 11.69 -13.59 10.98
CA PHE A 259 11.86 -12.30 10.31
C PHE A 259 12.34 -11.23 11.28
N ASN A 260 13.66 -10.95 11.23
CA ASN A 260 14.38 -9.86 11.90
C ASN A 260 13.65 -9.24 13.12
N PRO A 261 14.17 -9.36 14.35
CA PRO A 261 13.47 -9.78 15.59
C PRO A 261 11.95 -9.43 15.81
N PHE A 262 11.07 -9.48 14.81
CA PHE A 262 9.70 -8.96 14.92
C PHE A 262 8.70 -9.99 15.48
N ILE A 263 8.81 -11.27 15.10
CA ILE A 263 7.84 -12.31 15.49
C ILE A 263 8.43 -13.25 16.55
N HIS A 264 7.67 -13.43 17.63
CA HIS A 264 8.00 -14.29 18.77
C HIS A 264 6.81 -15.17 19.14
N CYS A 265 7.01 -16.48 19.22
CA CYS A 265 5.99 -17.43 19.59
C CYS A 265 6.36 -18.23 20.85
N LEU A 266 5.41 -18.35 21.77
CA LEU A 266 5.51 -19.16 22.97
C LEU A 266 4.44 -20.26 22.95
N ALA A 267 4.84 -21.52 23.06
CA ALA A 267 3.92 -22.62 23.38
C ALA A 267 3.50 -22.53 24.85
N LEU A 268 2.21 -22.64 25.13
CA LEU A 268 1.62 -22.56 26.46
C LEU A 268 1.11 -23.92 26.91
N PHE A 269 1.49 -24.32 28.12
CA PHE A 269 1.16 -25.62 28.69
C PHE A 269 0.35 -25.48 29.97
N ASP A 270 -0.52 -26.46 30.24
CA ASP A 270 -1.21 -26.58 31.52
C ASP A 270 -0.31 -27.13 32.64
N ASN A 271 -0.88 -27.29 33.84
CA ASN A 271 -0.17 -27.83 35.02
C ASN A 271 0.30 -29.29 34.84
N GLN A 272 -0.21 -30.00 33.83
CA GLN A 272 0.20 -31.37 33.47
C GLN A 272 1.16 -31.38 32.27
N TYR A 273 1.65 -30.20 31.84
CA TYR A 273 2.51 -30.02 30.67
C TYR A 273 1.87 -30.48 29.36
N ARG A 274 0.54 -30.38 29.24
CA ARG A 274 -0.15 -30.55 27.96
C ARG A 274 -0.21 -29.23 27.23
N LEU A 275 0.14 -29.24 25.94
CA LEU A 275 0.05 -28.07 25.08
C LEU A 275 -1.42 -27.63 24.99
N GLN A 276 -1.68 -26.33 25.18
CA GLN A 276 -3.04 -25.77 25.17
C GLN A 276 -3.21 -24.69 24.10
N ALA A 277 -2.20 -23.85 23.94
CA ALA A 277 -2.28 -22.67 23.09
C ALA A 277 -0.89 -22.24 22.62
N ILE A 278 -0.86 -21.35 21.64
CA ILE A 278 0.33 -20.59 21.27
C ILE A 278 0.08 -19.10 21.51
N LYS A 279 1.03 -18.42 22.16
CA LYS A 279 1.05 -16.97 22.28
C LYS A 279 1.99 -16.42 21.21
N ILE A 280 1.44 -15.63 20.31
CA ILE A 280 2.18 -14.94 19.25
C ILE A 280 2.29 -13.47 19.61
N LYS A 281 3.50 -12.93 19.53
CA LYS A 281 3.81 -11.51 19.66
C LYS A 281 4.50 -11.05 18.39
N ILE A 282 3.92 -10.08 17.71
CA ILE A 282 4.54 -9.36 16.61
C ILE A 282 4.82 -7.94 17.10
N LYS A 283 6.08 -7.52 17.12
CA LYS A 283 6.50 -6.19 17.53
C LYS A 283 7.30 -5.57 16.39
N THR A 284 6.78 -4.52 15.76
CA THR A 284 7.48 -3.73 14.74
C THR A 284 8.12 -2.49 15.37
N ASN A 285 8.66 -1.57 14.57
CA ASN A 285 9.15 -0.29 15.08
C ASN A 285 8.03 0.66 15.53
N THR A 286 6.82 0.48 14.99
CA THR A 286 5.69 1.42 15.19
C THR A 286 4.49 0.80 15.88
N SER A 287 4.37 -0.53 15.92
CA SER A 287 3.23 -1.21 16.53
C SER A 287 3.60 -2.54 17.19
N MET A 288 2.67 -3.05 18.00
CA MET A 288 2.81 -4.34 18.65
C MET A 288 1.45 -5.01 18.81
N THR A 289 1.36 -6.27 18.36
CA THR A 289 0.18 -7.12 18.52
C THR A 289 0.55 -8.37 19.29
N ILE A 290 -0.28 -8.74 20.26
CA ILE A 290 -0.11 -9.97 21.05
C ILE A 290 -1.43 -10.72 21.03
N GLN A 291 -1.39 -11.99 20.64
CA GLN A 291 -2.57 -12.84 20.62
C GLN A 291 -2.25 -14.23 21.15
N ILE A 292 -3.21 -14.82 21.86
CA ILE A 292 -3.15 -16.21 22.30
C ILE A 292 -4.16 -16.99 21.46
N ILE A 293 -3.68 -18.02 20.76
CA ILE A 293 -4.47 -18.87 19.89
C ILE A 293 -4.58 -20.25 20.55
N PRO A 294 -5.78 -20.66 21.01
CA PRO A 294 -6.02 -22.02 21.48
C PRO A 294 -5.75 -23.03 20.37
N LEU A 295 -5.11 -24.15 20.71
CA LEU A 295 -4.75 -25.19 19.75
C LEU A 295 -5.65 -26.41 19.91
N PRO A 296 -6.19 -27.00 18.82
CA PRO A 296 -7.09 -28.14 18.88
C PRO A 296 -6.33 -29.46 19.07
N ILE A 297 -5.51 -29.56 20.12
CA ILE A 297 -4.57 -30.69 20.31
C ILE A 297 -5.27 -32.05 20.31
N LYS A 298 -6.51 -32.15 20.81
CA LYS A 298 -7.26 -33.42 20.78
C LYS A 298 -7.43 -33.97 19.35
N GLN A 299 -7.65 -33.10 18.37
CA GLN A 299 -7.86 -33.52 16.97
C GLN A 299 -6.57 -34.11 16.36
N ILE A 300 -5.41 -33.61 16.78
CA ILE A 300 -4.09 -34.09 16.29
C ILE A 300 -3.72 -35.46 16.87
N PHE A 301 -4.19 -35.77 18.08
CA PHE A 301 -3.90 -37.03 18.76
C PHE A 301 -4.97 -38.10 18.53
N ASN A 302 -6.14 -37.73 17.98
CA ASN A 302 -7.18 -38.67 17.59
C ASN A 302 -6.80 -39.32 16.25
N GLU A 303 -5.99 -40.38 16.34
CA GLU A 303 -6.02 -41.46 15.34
C GLU A 303 -7.20 -42.37 15.69
N SER A 304 -8.08 -42.60 14.72
CA SER A 304 -8.98 -43.76 14.67
C SER A 304 -8.20 -45.02 14.37
#